data_AF-A0ABD1P9D0-F1
#
_entry.id   AF-A0ABD1P9D0-F1
#
_cell.length_a   1.000
_cell.length_b   1.000
_cell.length_c   1.000
_cell.angle_alpha   90.00
_cell.angle_beta   90.00
_cell.angle_gamma   90.00
#
_symmetry.space_group_name_H-M   'P 1'
#
loop_
_entity.id
_entity.type
_entity.pdbx_description
1 polymer ?
#
loop_
_entity_poly.entity_id
_entity_poly.type
_entity_poly.pdbx_seq_one_letter_code
_entity_poly.pdbx_strand_id
1 'polypeptide(L)'
;MIVGAKAERERDGRTEAPSTPPLQSPNTGDFSASLTICFTMSDDEPVDPKQELEERCKAPCTRPLKEYQACAKRIQGDESGTKHCTGQYFDYWRCVDKCVATKLFTHLK
;
A
#
# COMPACT_ATOMS: atom_id res chain seq x y z
N MET A 1 53.36 4.70 -2.94
CA MET A 1 52.68 5.72 -2.10
C MET A 1 51.88 6.55 -3.07
N ILE A 2 50.59 6.29 -3.28
CA ILE A 2 49.47 6.78 -2.46
C ILE A 2 48.35 5.74 -2.53
N VAL A 3 47.82 5.33 -1.37
CA VAL A 3 46.69 4.41 -1.24
C VAL A 3 45.43 5.28 -1.32
N GLY A 4 44.61 5.12 -2.37
CA GLY A 4 43.36 5.85 -2.54
C GLY A 4 42.23 5.16 -1.78
N ALA A 5 41.80 5.78 -0.69
CA ALA A 5 40.80 5.26 0.24
C ALA A 5 39.40 5.11 -0.40
N LYS A 6 38.70 4.06 0.04
CA LYS A 6 37.27 3.78 -0.09
C LYS A 6 36.39 5.04 0.02
N ALA A 7 35.48 5.22 -0.93
CA ALA A 7 34.28 6.02 -0.73
C ALA A 7 33.16 5.11 -0.19
N GLU A 8 33.00 5.08 1.14
CA GLU A 8 31.84 4.49 1.80
C GLU A 8 30.71 5.52 1.81
N ARG A 9 29.67 5.26 1.00
CA ARG A 9 28.44 6.06 0.99
C ARG A 9 27.49 5.47 2.01
N GLU A 10 27.54 6.01 3.23
CA GLU A 10 26.72 5.60 4.35
C GLU A 10 25.46 6.49 4.50
N ARG A 11 24.30 5.81 4.57
CA ARG A 11 23.12 6.12 5.41
C ARG A 11 22.33 7.40 5.12
N ASP A 12 21.40 7.32 4.18
CA ASP A 12 20.09 7.98 4.35
C ASP A 12 19.11 6.97 4.95
N GLY A 13 18.90 7.11 6.25
CA GLY A 13 17.94 6.32 7.01
C GLY A 13 16.52 6.57 6.51
N ARG A 14 15.93 5.53 5.91
CA ARG A 14 14.48 5.35 5.91
C ARG A 14 14.20 4.08 6.68
N THR A 15 14.13 4.23 7.99
CA THR A 15 13.64 3.20 8.91
C THR A 15 12.27 2.73 8.42
N GLU A 16 12.20 1.42 8.22
CA GLU A 16 11.06 0.53 8.09
C GLU A 16 9.67 1.18 8.19
N ALA A 17 8.92 1.14 7.09
CA ALA A 17 7.48 1.01 7.17
C ALA A 17 7.18 -0.51 7.23
N PRO A 18 6.90 -1.08 8.40
CA PRO A 18 6.36 -2.42 8.46
C PRO A 18 5.06 -2.44 7.66
N SER A 19 4.97 -3.43 6.78
CA SER A 19 3.74 -3.88 6.15
C SER A 19 2.75 -4.32 7.21
N THR A 20 1.99 -3.38 7.77
CA THR A 20 0.75 -3.69 8.48
C THR A 20 -0.42 -3.43 7.52
N PRO A 21 -1.18 -4.47 7.12
CA PRO A 21 -2.54 -4.24 6.62
C PRO A 21 -3.32 -3.51 7.74
N PRO A 22 -4.21 -2.56 7.40
CA PRO A 22 -5.02 -1.88 8.41
C PRO A 22 -5.76 -2.94 9.23
N LEU A 23 -5.51 -2.88 10.54
CA LEU A 23 -6.17 -3.66 11.56
C LEU A 23 -7.68 -3.42 11.43
N GLN A 24 -8.42 -4.41 10.93
CA GLN A 24 -9.87 -4.43 11.08
C GLN A 24 -10.15 -4.63 12.57
N SER A 25 -10.67 -3.58 13.20
CA SER A 25 -11.10 -3.60 14.59
C SER A 25 -12.29 -4.56 14.72
N PRO A 26 -12.22 -5.62 15.54
CA PRO A 26 -13.40 -6.38 15.91
C PRO A 26 -14.16 -5.54 16.96
N ASN A 27 -15.21 -4.86 16.54
CA ASN A 27 -16.15 -4.22 17.45
C ASN A 27 -16.88 -5.31 18.25
N THR A 28 -16.38 -5.59 19.46
CA THR A 28 -17.17 -6.23 20.51
C THR A 28 -18.12 -5.17 21.07
N GLY A 29 -19.42 -5.33 20.81
CA GLY A 29 -20.44 -4.41 21.26
C GLY A 29 -20.61 -4.39 22.78
N ASP A 30 -20.94 -3.20 23.31
CA ASP A 30 -21.95 -2.98 24.35
C ASP A 30 -22.07 -1.46 24.60
N PHE A 31 -23.06 -0.79 24.00
CA PHE A 31 -23.51 0.53 24.46
C PHE A 31 -25.03 0.55 24.44
N SER A 32 -25.59 -0.29 25.29
CA SER A 32 -27.01 -0.41 25.55
C SER A 32 -27.60 0.91 26.07
N ALA A 33 -28.52 1.44 25.27
CA ALA A 33 -29.68 2.24 25.67
C ALA A 33 -29.48 3.61 26.37
N SER A 34 -29.49 4.67 25.56
CA SER A 34 -30.19 5.91 25.91
C SER A 34 -30.78 6.59 24.67
N LEU A 35 -32.03 6.20 24.40
CA LEU A 35 -33.16 7.02 23.93
C LEU A 35 -32.86 8.25 23.04
N THR A 36 -33.48 8.25 21.85
CA THR A 36 -33.74 9.44 21.00
C THR A 36 -32.55 9.95 20.17
N ILE A 37 -32.13 9.18 19.16
CA ILE A 37 -31.51 9.77 17.97
C ILE A 37 -32.28 9.26 16.77
N CYS A 38 -33.04 10.16 16.15
CA CYS A 38 -33.69 9.96 14.86
C CYS A 38 -32.64 9.40 13.89
N PHE A 39 -32.89 8.20 13.38
CA PHE A 39 -32.07 7.52 12.38
C PHE A 39 -32.03 8.37 11.11
N THR A 40 -31.17 9.40 11.10
CA THR A 40 -30.84 10.17 9.92
C THR A 40 -30.01 9.27 9.03
N MET A 41 -30.65 8.59 8.07
CA MET A 41 -29.95 8.02 6.91
C MET A 41 -29.33 9.17 6.11
N SER A 42 -28.09 9.54 6.41
CA SER A 42 -27.20 10.28 5.51
C SER A 42 -25.78 10.19 6.04
N ASP A 43 -25.20 9.00 6.00
CA ASP A 43 -23.76 8.76 6.08
C ASP A 43 -23.34 8.03 4.79
N ASP A 44 -23.62 8.65 3.65
CA ASP A 44 -23.01 8.24 2.38
C ASP A 44 -21.58 8.80 2.43
N GLU A 45 -20.66 8.04 3.04
CA GLU A 45 -19.24 8.38 3.08
C GLU A 45 -18.77 8.59 1.64
N PRO A 46 -18.24 9.78 1.28
CA PRO A 46 -17.79 10.04 -0.08
C PRO A 46 -16.63 9.09 -0.40
N VAL A 47 -16.92 8.04 -1.17
CA VAL A 47 -15.92 7.06 -1.62
C VAL A 47 -14.86 7.81 -2.43
N ASP A 48 -13.60 7.75 -1.99
CA ASP A 48 -12.48 8.33 -2.71
C ASP A 48 -12.44 7.68 -4.12
N PRO A 49 -12.64 8.46 -5.21
CA PRO A 49 -12.60 7.93 -6.58
C PRO A 49 -11.30 7.20 -6.89
N LYS A 50 -10.21 7.52 -6.18
CA LYS A 50 -8.93 6.84 -6.29
C LYS A 50 -9.04 5.36 -5.91
N GLN A 51 -9.74 5.01 -4.82
CA GLN A 51 -9.80 3.64 -4.33
C GLN A 51 -10.48 2.71 -5.34
N GLU A 52 -11.59 3.15 -5.92
CA GLU A 52 -12.26 2.38 -6.96
C GLU A 52 -11.41 2.22 -8.23
N LEU A 53 -10.66 3.27 -8.60
CA LEU A 53 -9.77 3.23 -9.76
C LEU A 53 -8.61 2.27 -9.53
N GLU A 54 -8.04 2.24 -8.32
CA GLU A 54 -7.01 1.28 -7.94
C GLU A 54 -7.52 -0.15 -8.09
N GLU A 55 -8.72 -0.46 -7.60
CA GLU A 55 -9.30 -1.81 -7.74
C GLU A 55 -9.51 -2.22 -9.19
N ARG A 56 -10.05 -1.32 -10.01
CA ARG A 56 -10.19 -1.55 -11.46
C ARG A 56 -8.84 -1.71 -12.16
N CYS A 57 -7.81 -1.01 -11.70
CA CYS A 57 -6.47 -1.04 -12.28
C CYS A 57 -5.59 -2.21 -11.78
N LYS A 58 -6.02 -2.97 -10.76
CA LYS A 58 -5.35 -4.23 -10.36
C LYS A 58 -5.48 -5.33 -11.42
N ALA A 59 -6.65 -5.45 -12.05
CA ALA A 59 -6.93 -6.48 -13.06
C ALA A 59 -5.98 -6.46 -14.28
N PRO A 60 -5.66 -5.32 -14.92
CA PRO A 60 -4.69 -5.28 -16.03
C PRO A 60 -3.24 -5.49 -15.58
N CYS A 61 -2.90 -5.22 -14.31
CA CYS A 61 -1.53 -5.27 -13.79
C CYS A 61 -1.16 -6.63 -13.16
N THR A 62 -1.72 -7.73 -13.66
CA THR A 62 -1.53 -9.08 -13.09
C THR A 62 -0.13 -9.66 -13.25
N ARG A 63 0.61 -9.29 -14.30
CA ARG A 63 1.98 -9.78 -14.52
C ARG A 63 2.94 -9.33 -13.42
N PRO A 64 3.14 -8.02 -13.17
CA PRO A 64 4.01 -7.58 -12.07
C PRO A 64 3.47 -7.98 -10.69
N LEU A 65 2.16 -8.14 -10.53
CA LEU A 65 1.57 -8.66 -9.29
C LEU A 65 2.07 -10.09 -8.97
N LYS A 66 2.14 -10.98 -9.97
CA LYS A 66 2.65 -12.35 -9.78
C LYS A 66 4.12 -12.36 -9.38
N GLU A 67 4.92 -11.50 -10.00
CA GLU A 67 6.35 -11.37 -9.70
C GLU A 67 6.57 -10.85 -8.27
N TYR A 68 5.79 -9.85 -7.86
CA TYR A 68 5.80 -9.36 -6.48
C TYR A 68 5.40 -10.45 -5.48
N GLN A 69 4.33 -11.21 -5.75
CA GLN A 69 3.90 -12.32 -4.89
C GLN A 69 4.97 -13.42 -4.80
N ALA A 70 5.66 -13.73 -5.89
CA ALA A 70 6.76 -14.70 -5.88
C ALA A 70 7.94 -14.20 -5.02
N CYS A 71 8.28 -12.92 -5.13
CA CYS A 71 9.30 -12.30 -4.29
C CYS A 71 8.88 -12.30 -2.81
N ALA A 72 7.63 -11.94 -2.50
CA ALA A 72 7.09 -11.93 -1.14
C ALA A 72 7.19 -13.31 -0.47
N LYS A 73 6.87 -14.38 -1.20
CA LYS A 73 7.01 -15.77 -0.72
C LYS A 73 8.46 -16.15 -0.43
N ARG A 74 9.42 -15.64 -1.22
CA ARG A 74 10.85 -15.89 -0.99
C ARG A 74 11.33 -15.23 0.30
N ILE A 75 10.91 -13.98 0.56
CA ILE A 75 11.37 -13.21 1.73
C ILE A 75 10.64 -13.57 3.03
N GLN A 76 9.49 -14.25 2.96
CA GLN A 76 8.69 -14.59 4.14
C GLN A 76 9.45 -15.46 5.17
N GLY A 77 10.45 -16.22 4.73
CA GLY A 77 11.31 -17.04 5.61
C GLY A 77 12.66 -16.39 5.95
N ASP A 78 12.88 -15.13 5.57
CA ASP A 78 14.17 -14.47 5.71
C ASP A 78 14.18 -13.46 6.86
N GLU A 79 14.78 -13.82 7.99
CA GLU A 79 14.90 -12.97 9.18
C GLU A 79 16.06 -11.97 9.13
N SER A 80 16.91 -12.05 8.10
CA SER A 80 18.14 -11.23 7.96
C SER A 80 17.91 -9.72 7.77
N GLY A 81 16.66 -9.28 7.57
CA GLY A 81 16.30 -7.88 7.33
C GLY A 81 16.90 -7.24 6.07
N THR A 82 17.72 -7.96 5.30
CA THR A 82 18.47 -7.42 4.16
C THR A 82 17.75 -7.64 2.82
N LYS A 83 16.81 -8.59 2.77
CA LYS A 83 16.10 -8.96 1.54
C LYS A 83 14.81 -8.16 1.43
N HIS A 84 14.61 -7.51 0.28
CA HIS A 84 13.43 -6.70 0.01
C HIS A 84 12.90 -6.94 -1.40
N CYS A 85 11.59 -6.75 -1.56
CA CYS A 85 10.88 -6.83 -2.84
C CYS A 85 10.51 -5.45 -3.39
N THR A 86 11.19 -4.38 -2.95
CA THR A 86 10.88 -3.00 -3.33
C THR A 86 10.97 -2.78 -4.83
N GLY A 87 11.89 -3.44 -5.54
CA GLY A 87 11.96 -3.40 -7.01
C GLY A 87 10.66 -3.88 -7.68
N GLN A 88 10.23 -5.10 -7.36
CA GLN A 88 9.00 -5.68 -7.92
C GLN A 88 7.75 -4.91 -7.45
N TYR A 89 7.78 -4.39 -6.24
CA TYR A 89 6.71 -3.54 -5.70
C TYR A 89 6.56 -2.26 -6.52
N PHE A 90 7.67 -1.59 -6.87
CA PHE A 90 7.64 -0.41 -7.71
C PHE A 90 7.17 -0.72 -9.13
N ASP A 91 7.52 -1.86 -9.70
CA ASP A 91 7.03 -2.27 -11.03
C ASP A 91 5.51 -2.50 -11.04
N TYR A 92 4.98 -3.11 -9.99
CA TYR A 92 3.54 -3.29 -9.81
C TYR A 92 2.82 -1.95 -9.65
N TRP A 93 3.29 -1.09 -8.73
CA TRP A 93 2.68 0.22 -8.52
C TRP A 93 2.83 1.14 -9.71
N ARG A 94 3.94 1.07 -10.44
CA ARG A 94 4.13 1.82 -11.69
C ARG A 94 3.04 1.48 -12.72
N CYS A 95 2.62 0.23 -12.80
CA CYS A 95 1.52 -0.20 -13.66
C CYS A 95 0.18 0.35 -13.18
N VAL A 96 -0.12 0.20 -11.89
CA VAL A 96 -1.37 0.67 -11.27
C VAL A 96 -1.49 2.19 -11.39
N ASP A 97 -0.45 2.93 -10.99
CA ASP A 97 -0.40 4.40 -11.05
C ASP A 97 -0.56 4.92 -12.48
N LYS A 98 0.06 4.27 -13.46
CA LYS A 98 -0.10 4.64 -14.87
C LYS A 98 -1.55 4.49 -15.33
N CYS A 99 -2.25 3.46 -14.86
CA CYS A 99 -3.66 3.24 -15.15
C CYS A 99 -4.55 4.26 -14.43
N VAL A 100 -4.32 4.49 -13.13
CA VAL A 100 -5.09 5.41 -12.31
C VAL A 100 -4.91 6.86 -12.79
N ALA A 101 -3.69 7.29 -13.12
CA ALA A 101 -3.39 8.66 -13.56
C ALA A 101 -4.25 9.11 -14.75
N THR A 102 -4.55 8.22 -15.70
CA THR A 102 -5.38 8.56 -16.87
C THR A 102 -6.85 8.82 -16.53
N LYS A 103 -7.34 8.33 -15.39
CA LYS A 103 -8.74 8.35 -14.99
C LYS A 103 -8.98 9.25 -13.78
N LEU A 104 -8.00 9.38 -12.90
CA LEU A 104 -8.14 10.09 -11.64
C LEU A 104 -8.42 11.58 -11.87
N PHE A 105 -7.69 12.22 -12.79
CA PHE A 105 -7.87 13.65 -13.10
C PHE A 105 -9.22 13.99 -13.76
N THR A 106 -10.04 13.01 -14.17
CA THR A 106 -11.41 13.30 -14.62
C THR A 106 -12.40 13.39 -13.46
N HIS A 107 -12.05 12.84 -12.29
CA HIS A 107 -12.87 12.86 -11.09
C HIS A 107 -12.50 13.99 -10.12
N LEU A 108 -11.26 14.50 -10.18
CA LEU A 108 -10.85 15.67 -9.40
C LEU A 108 -11.17 16.96 -10.15
N LYS A 109 -11.77 17.92 -9.44
CA LYS A 109 -12.13 19.26 -9.95
C LYS A 109 -11.33 20.34 -9.28
#